data_AF-A0A6I3H2B2-F1
#
_entry.id   AF-A0A6I3H2B2-F1
#
_cell.length_a   1.000
_cell.length_b   1.000
_cell.length_c   1.000
_cell.angle_alpha   90.00
_cell.angle_beta   90.00
_cell.angle_gamma   90.00
#
_symmetry.space_group_name_H-M   'P 1'
#
loop_
_entity.id
_entity.type
_entity.pdbx_description
1 polymer ?
#
loop_
_entity_poly.entity_id
_entity_poly.type
_entity_poly.pdbx_seq_one_letter_code
_entity_poly.pdbx_strand_id
1 'polypeptide(L)'
;PFEFADKIPLKNDFAAAGVRVVPGASARYGSFLDRGVVMMPSYVNIGARVGANTMVDTWATVGSCAQIGANVHLSGGVGIGGVLEPPQAAPVIIGDDALIGSRCIVAEGARVGDGAVLGAGCILTASIPVIDAETGEELSRGVVPSWSVAVSATRPRTFAGGEFGLPCVLVLKRLKEGERHDKAALNDVLRDHGAAT
;
A
#
# COMPACT_ATOMS: atom_id res chain seq x y z
N PRO A 1 -5.36 -26.17 -22.43
CA PRO A 1 -4.90 -24.80 -22.75
C PRO A 1 -5.80 -23.76 -22.08
N PHE A 2 -5.22 -22.72 -21.48
CA PHE A 2 -6.00 -21.58 -21.02
C PHE A 2 -6.26 -20.64 -22.21
N GLU A 3 -7.45 -20.05 -22.30
CA GLU A 3 -7.83 -19.06 -23.30
C GLU A 3 -8.12 -17.73 -22.59
N PHE A 4 -7.66 -16.62 -23.16
CA PHE A 4 -7.88 -15.27 -22.63
C PHE A 4 -8.37 -14.36 -23.75
N ALA A 5 -9.40 -13.56 -23.48
CA ALA A 5 -9.96 -12.57 -24.41
C ALA A 5 -9.83 -11.16 -23.80
N ASP A 6 -8.76 -10.45 -24.15
CA ASP A 6 -8.50 -9.07 -23.71
C ASP A 6 -7.97 -8.22 -24.88
N LYS A 7 -8.19 -6.91 -24.83
CA LYS A 7 -7.74 -5.92 -25.81
C LYS A 7 -6.44 -5.22 -25.41
N ILE A 8 -6.01 -5.37 -24.14
CA ILE A 8 -4.80 -4.73 -23.64
C ILE A 8 -3.65 -5.74 -23.63
N PRO A 9 -2.57 -5.52 -24.40
CA PRO A 9 -1.43 -6.42 -24.38
C PRO A 9 -0.70 -6.39 -23.03
N LEU A 10 0.00 -7.47 -22.72
CA LEU A 10 0.92 -7.49 -21.59
C LEU A 10 2.20 -6.72 -21.92
N LYS A 11 2.85 -6.18 -20.88
CA LYS A 11 4.18 -5.58 -20.98
C LYS A 11 5.23 -6.68 -21.25
N ASN A 12 6.24 -6.34 -22.03
CA ASN A 12 7.38 -7.20 -22.38
C ASN A 12 8.72 -6.51 -22.04
N ASP A 13 9.84 -7.13 -22.43
CA ASP A 13 11.21 -6.62 -22.28
C ASP A 13 11.69 -6.35 -20.85
N PHE A 14 11.17 -7.12 -19.88
CA PHE A 14 11.53 -6.99 -18.46
C PHE A 14 13.03 -7.17 -18.17
N ALA A 15 13.69 -8.09 -18.88
CA ALA A 15 15.13 -8.34 -18.70
C ALA A 15 15.97 -7.10 -19.07
N ALA A 16 15.63 -6.43 -20.17
CA ALA A 16 16.31 -5.20 -20.58
C ALA A 16 16.03 -4.04 -19.61
N ALA A 17 14.81 -3.99 -19.05
CA ALA A 17 14.44 -3.03 -18.00
C ALA A 17 15.10 -3.32 -16.63
N GLY A 18 15.72 -4.50 -16.45
CA GLY A 18 16.28 -4.92 -15.16
C GLY A 18 15.21 -5.24 -14.12
N VAL A 19 14.04 -5.71 -14.57
CA VAL A 19 12.91 -6.11 -13.72
C VAL A 19 12.85 -7.63 -13.64
N ARG A 20 12.73 -8.17 -12.42
CA ARG A 20 12.56 -9.61 -12.21
C ARG A 20 11.07 -9.94 -12.15
N VAL A 21 10.63 -10.83 -13.03
CA VAL A 21 9.23 -11.28 -13.11
C VAL A 21 9.17 -12.78 -12.84
N VAL A 22 8.59 -13.17 -11.70
CA VAL A 22 8.42 -14.56 -11.30
C VAL A 22 7.20 -15.16 -12.02
N PRO A 23 7.21 -16.44 -12.44
CA PRO A 23 6.06 -17.06 -13.12
C PRO A 23 4.76 -16.89 -12.35
N GLY A 24 3.71 -16.43 -13.03
CA GLY A 24 2.42 -16.05 -12.43
C GLY A 24 2.27 -14.56 -12.21
N ALA A 25 3.33 -13.77 -12.34
CA ALA A 25 3.28 -12.31 -12.35
C ALA A 25 2.94 -11.78 -13.75
N SER A 26 2.17 -10.69 -13.82
CA SER A 26 1.86 -10.03 -15.08
C SER A 26 1.71 -8.52 -14.91
N ALA A 27 2.11 -7.76 -15.92
CA ALA A 27 1.91 -6.32 -16.00
C ALA A 27 1.27 -5.97 -17.35
N ARG A 28 0.34 -5.03 -17.38
CA ARG A 28 -0.23 -4.51 -18.63
C ARG A 28 0.72 -3.54 -19.32
N TYR A 29 0.64 -3.50 -20.65
CA TYR A 29 1.19 -2.39 -21.44
C TYR A 29 0.72 -1.04 -20.87
N GLY A 30 1.61 -0.04 -20.92
CA GLY A 30 1.37 1.28 -20.35
C GLY A 30 1.65 1.39 -18.85
N SER A 31 2.13 0.33 -18.19
CA SER A 31 2.74 0.42 -16.86
C SER A 31 4.26 0.64 -16.94
N PHE A 32 4.81 1.34 -15.94
CA PHE A 32 6.24 1.53 -15.75
C PHE A 32 6.70 0.79 -14.50
N LEU A 33 7.76 0.00 -14.64
CA LEU A 33 8.44 -0.66 -13.55
C LEU A 33 9.93 -0.35 -13.71
N ASP A 34 10.51 0.22 -12.66
CA ASP A 34 11.90 0.67 -12.67
C ASP A 34 12.88 -0.49 -12.42
N ARG A 35 14.17 -0.24 -12.61
CA ARG A 35 15.24 -1.23 -12.40
C ARG A 35 15.21 -1.76 -10.97
N GLY A 36 15.42 -3.06 -10.83
CA GLY A 36 15.48 -3.74 -9.55
C GLY A 36 14.11 -4.13 -8.98
N VAL A 37 13.00 -3.74 -9.61
CA VAL A 37 11.67 -4.21 -9.20
C VAL A 37 11.59 -5.73 -9.29
N VAL A 38 10.99 -6.34 -8.27
CA VAL A 38 10.70 -7.77 -8.23
C VAL A 38 9.19 -7.98 -8.17
N MET A 39 8.65 -8.65 -9.19
CA MET A 39 7.27 -9.11 -9.21
C MET A 39 7.22 -10.59 -8.85
N MET A 40 6.74 -10.90 -7.65
CA MET A 40 6.22 -12.22 -7.30
C MET A 40 4.88 -12.44 -8.03
N PRO A 41 4.23 -13.63 -7.99
CA PRO A 41 2.95 -13.83 -8.67
C PRO A 41 1.91 -12.77 -8.29
N SER A 42 1.75 -11.74 -9.12
CA SER A 42 1.08 -10.48 -8.79
C SER A 42 0.62 -9.78 -10.08
N TYR A 43 -0.10 -8.68 -9.93
CA TYR A 43 -0.64 -7.92 -11.06
C TYR A 43 -0.31 -6.43 -10.99
N VAL A 44 0.17 -5.86 -12.10
CA VAL A 44 0.39 -4.41 -12.27
C VAL A 44 -0.42 -3.90 -13.46
N ASN A 45 -1.35 -2.98 -13.21
CA ASN A 45 -2.30 -2.52 -14.20
C ASN A 45 -1.76 -1.31 -15.00
N ILE A 46 -2.47 -0.94 -16.07
CA ILE A 46 -2.10 0.14 -16.99
C ILE A 46 -1.96 1.50 -16.27
N GLY A 47 -0.98 2.30 -16.67
CA GLY A 47 -0.72 3.63 -16.11
C GLY A 47 -0.04 3.61 -14.73
N ALA A 48 0.09 2.45 -14.09
CA ALA A 48 0.80 2.35 -12.81
C ALA A 48 2.30 2.63 -12.99
N ARG A 49 2.90 3.26 -11.98
CA ARG A 49 4.35 3.45 -11.86
C ARG A 49 4.85 2.74 -10.61
N VAL A 50 5.86 1.88 -10.76
CA VAL A 50 6.53 1.19 -9.66
C VAL A 50 8.00 1.59 -9.64
N GLY A 51 8.42 2.27 -8.57
CA GLY A 51 9.79 2.77 -8.39
C GLY A 51 10.84 1.69 -8.17
N ALA A 52 12.12 2.09 -8.22
CA ALA A 52 13.26 1.17 -8.21
C ALA A 52 13.34 0.30 -6.96
N ASN A 53 13.85 -0.91 -7.11
CA ASN A 53 14.03 -1.89 -6.02
C ASN A 53 12.76 -2.26 -5.22
N THR A 54 11.58 -1.87 -5.70
CA THR A 54 10.31 -2.18 -5.03
C THR A 54 9.95 -3.66 -5.19
N MET A 55 9.47 -4.26 -4.10
CA MET A 55 8.96 -5.62 -4.06
C MET A 55 7.43 -5.62 -4.17
N VAL A 56 6.93 -6.27 -5.22
CA VAL A 56 5.50 -6.57 -5.40
C VAL A 56 5.30 -8.05 -5.08
N ASP A 57 4.92 -8.33 -3.84
CA ASP A 57 4.91 -9.69 -3.31
C ASP A 57 3.68 -10.50 -3.78
N THR A 58 3.64 -11.77 -3.39
CA THR A 58 2.71 -12.77 -3.90
C THR A 58 1.26 -12.35 -3.64
N TRP A 59 0.46 -12.36 -4.70
CA TRP A 59 -0.94 -11.91 -4.78
C TRP A 59 -1.16 -10.43 -4.45
N ALA A 60 -0.10 -9.61 -4.47
CA ALA A 60 -0.28 -8.16 -4.45
C ALA A 60 -0.85 -7.67 -5.80
N THR A 61 -1.55 -6.53 -5.75
CA THR A 61 -2.11 -5.87 -6.93
C THR A 61 -1.73 -4.39 -6.89
N VAL A 62 -1.17 -3.89 -7.99
CA VAL A 62 -0.96 -2.46 -8.25
C VAL A 62 -1.97 -2.00 -9.29
N GLY A 63 -3.00 -1.31 -8.84
CA GLY A 63 -4.13 -0.86 -9.68
C GLY A 63 -3.74 0.22 -10.69
N SER A 64 -4.67 0.54 -11.60
CA SER A 64 -4.43 1.50 -12.68
C SER A 64 -4.02 2.86 -12.14
N CYS A 65 -3.04 3.48 -12.79
CA CYS A 65 -2.50 4.80 -12.43
C CYS A 65 -1.88 4.91 -11.03
N ALA A 66 -1.83 3.84 -10.21
CA ALA A 66 -1.22 3.90 -8.89
C ALA A 66 0.27 4.25 -8.98
N GLN A 67 0.74 5.07 -8.04
CA GLN A 67 2.13 5.52 -7.97
C GLN A 67 2.79 4.90 -6.75
N ILE A 68 3.73 3.98 -6.98
CA ILE A 68 4.51 3.33 -5.93
C ILE A 68 5.94 3.88 -6.00
N GLY A 69 6.43 4.35 -4.86
CA GLY A 69 7.79 4.84 -4.67
C GLY A 69 8.87 3.79 -4.89
N ALA A 70 10.12 4.21 -4.68
CA ALA A 70 11.30 3.36 -4.66
C ALA A 70 11.45 2.64 -3.30
N ASN A 71 12.10 1.48 -3.32
CA ASN A 71 12.38 0.65 -2.14
C ASN A 71 11.13 0.28 -1.32
N VAL A 72 9.94 0.29 -1.95
CA VAL A 72 8.69 -0.06 -1.28
C VAL A 72 8.59 -1.57 -1.15
N HIS A 73 7.99 -2.04 -0.06
CA HIS A 73 7.62 -3.44 0.12
C HIS A 73 6.10 -3.57 0.17
N LEU A 74 5.50 -4.03 -0.92
CA LEU A 74 4.10 -4.43 -0.95
C LEU A 74 4.02 -5.91 -0.57
N SER A 75 3.69 -6.21 0.68
CA SER A 75 3.67 -7.58 1.20
C SER A 75 2.57 -8.43 0.55
N GLY A 76 2.58 -9.73 0.83
CA GLY A 76 1.64 -10.69 0.26
C GLY A 76 0.17 -10.25 0.36
N GLY A 77 -0.52 -10.24 -0.78
CA GLY A 77 -1.93 -9.90 -0.85
C GLY A 77 -2.29 -8.43 -0.66
N VAL A 78 -1.33 -7.50 -0.71
CA VAL A 78 -1.62 -6.06 -0.66
C VAL A 78 -2.39 -5.64 -1.91
N GLY A 79 -3.52 -4.96 -1.72
CA GLY A 79 -4.30 -4.36 -2.81
C GLY A 79 -4.12 -2.86 -2.87
N ILE A 80 -3.46 -2.37 -3.91
CA ILE A 80 -3.41 -0.95 -4.24
C ILE A 80 -4.50 -0.66 -5.27
N GLY A 81 -5.48 0.14 -4.88
CA GLY A 81 -6.63 0.50 -5.70
C GLY A 81 -6.23 1.30 -6.94
N GLY A 82 -6.86 0.97 -8.07
CA GLY A 82 -6.71 1.74 -9.30
C GLY A 82 -7.67 2.90 -9.37
N VAL A 83 -7.23 4.01 -9.95
CA VAL A 83 -8.07 5.19 -10.20
C VAL A 83 -7.82 5.64 -11.63
N LEU A 84 -8.75 5.34 -12.53
CA LEU A 84 -8.71 5.79 -13.92
C LEU A 84 -9.75 6.88 -14.18
N GLU A 85 -10.91 6.74 -13.55
CA GLU A 85 -11.99 7.70 -13.59
C GLU A 85 -12.44 8.00 -12.15
N PRO A 86 -12.85 9.25 -11.88
CA PRO A 86 -12.91 10.37 -12.83
C PRO A 86 -11.51 10.98 -13.09
N PRO A 87 -11.29 11.69 -14.23
CA PRO A 87 -9.95 12.11 -14.66
C PRO A 87 -9.26 13.11 -13.71
N GLN A 88 -10.04 13.83 -12.90
CA GLN A 88 -9.52 14.72 -11.86
C GLN A 88 -9.16 14.01 -10.56
N ALA A 89 -9.55 12.74 -10.38
CA ALA A 89 -9.24 12.00 -9.17
C ALA A 89 -7.76 11.64 -9.13
N ALA A 90 -7.12 11.95 -7.99
CA ALA A 90 -5.75 11.53 -7.77
C ALA A 90 -5.69 10.00 -7.61
N PRO A 91 -4.67 9.34 -8.19
CA PRO A 91 -4.44 7.93 -7.93
C PRO A 91 -3.96 7.68 -6.51
N VAL A 92 -3.95 6.40 -6.11
CA VAL A 92 -3.30 5.97 -4.88
C VAL A 92 -1.79 6.21 -5.00
N ILE A 93 -1.20 6.78 -3.96
CA ILE A 93 0.23 7.10 -3.90
C ILE A 93 0.85 6.48 -2.65
N ILE A 94 1.88 5.67 -2.85
CA ILE A 94 2.72 5.10 -1.80
C ILE A 94 4.10 5.73 -1.94
N GLY A 95 4.54 6.42 -0.89
CA GLY A 95 5.84 7.10 -0.82
C GLY A 95 7.02 6.14 -0.86
N ASP A 96 8.21 6.70 -1.00
CA ASP A 96 9.47 5.96 -1.04
C ASP A 96 9.73 5.26 0.29
N ASP A 97 10.45 4.14 0.28
CA ASP A 97 10.84 3.36 1.46
C ASP A 97 9.66 2.86 2.32
N ALA A 98 8.40 2.94 1.85
CA ALA A 98 7.24 2.49 2.62
C ALA A 98 7.16 0.95 2.73
N LEU A 99 6.64 0.46 3.86
CA LEU A 99 6.33 -0.95 4.07
C LEU A 99 4.81 -1.12 4.23
N ILE A 100 4.20 -1.85 3.30
CA ILE A 100 2.77 -2.13 3.34
C ILE A 100 2.58 -3.59 3.76
N GLY A 101 2.05 -3.79 4.97
CA GLY A 101 1.86 -5.11 5.57
C GLY A 101 0.88 -5.99 4.80
N SER A 102 0.97 -7.30 5.01
CA SER A 102 0.16 -8.27 4.26
C SER A 102 -1.33 -7.98 4.37
N ARG A 103 -2.08 -8.25 3.29
CA ARG A 103 -3.54 -8.04 3.21
C ARG A 103 -4.02 -6.61 3.46
N CYS A 104 -3.15 -5.60 3.38
CA CYS A 104 -3.63 -4.22 3.38
C CYS A 104 -4.37 -3.89 2.08
N ILE A 105 -5.35 -2.98 2.17
CA ILE A 105 -6.01 -2.37 1.02
C ILE A 105 -5.82 -0.85 1.11
N VAL A 106 -5.19 -0.24 0.12
CA VAL A 106 -5.06 1.22 0.00
C VAL A 106 -5.76 1.65 -1.28
N ALA A 107 -6.87 2.39 -1.18
CA ALA A 107 -7.76 2.64 -2.30
C ALA A 107 -8.28 4.09 -2.36
N GLU A 108 -9.02 4.40 -3.42
CA GLU A 108 -9.78 5.65 -3.57
C GLU A 108 -8.93 6.93 -3.44
N GLY A 109 -7.70 6.90 -3.93
CA GLY A 109 -6.79 8.07 -3.88
C GLY A 109 -6.13 8.32 -2.52
N ALA A 110 -6.24 7.35 -1.60
CA ALA A 110 -5.49 7.38 -0.34
C ALA A 110 -3.98 7.44 -0.57
N ARG A 111 -3.27 7.94 0.44
CA ARG A 111 -1.83 8.19 0.39
C ARG A 111 -1.12 7.63 1.61
N VAL A 112 0.05 7.06 1.39
CA VAL A 112 0.96 6.61 2.43
C VAL A 112 2.27 7.34 2.21
N GLY A 113 2.73 8.10 3.21
CA GLY A 113 3.95 8.91 3.12
C GLY A 113 5.22 8.07 3.07
N ASP A 114 6.34 8.74 2.80
CA ASP A 114 7.65 8.11 2.70
C ASP A 114 8.06 7.45 4.02
N GLY A 115 8.67 6.27 3.95
CA GLY A 115 9.12 5.52 5.12
C GLY A 115 8.01 5.11 6.09
N ALA A 116 6.73 5.25 5.70
CA ALA A 116 5.63 4.84 6.56
C ALA A 116 5.45 3.31 6.53
N VAL A 117 4.93 2.77 7.63
CA VAL A 117 4.62 1.36 7.80
C VAL A 117 3.12 1.20 8.06
N LEU A 118 2.45 0.45 7.20
CA LEU A 118 1.12 -0.06 7.49
C LEU A 118 1.21 -1.48 8.06
N GLY A 119 0.67 -1.68 9.26
CA GLY A 119 0.48 -3.00 9.85
C GLY A 119 -0.46 -3.86 9.00
N ALA A 120 -0.31 -5.18 9.09
CA ALA A 120 -1.08 -6.12 8.29
C ALA A 120 -2.61 -5.93 8.45
N GLY A 121 -3.35 -6.13 7.35
CA GLY A 121 -4.81 -6.00 7.34
C GLY A 121 -5.35 -4.57 7.43
N CYS A 122 -4.49 -3.54 7.29
CA CYS A 122 -4.94 -2.15 7.27
C CYS A 122 -5.77 -1.83 6.03
N ILE A 123 -6.92 -1.20 6.22
CA ILE A 123 -7.76 -0.69 5.13
C ILE A 123 -7.74 0.83 5.19
N LEU A 124 -7.23 1.46 4.14
CA LEU A 124 -7.11 2.91 4.02
C LEU A 124 -7.79 3.37 2.72
N THR A 125 -8.81 4.21 2.85
CA THR A 125 -9.41 4.95 1.74
C THR A 125 -9.38 6.44 2.05
N ALA A 126 -9.67 7.31 1.07
CA ALA A 126 -9.64 8.76 1.25
C ALA A 126 -10.54 9.28 2.39
N SER A 127 -11.52 8.50 2.84
CA SER A 127 -12.45 8.89 3.90
C SER A 127 -12.08 8.36 5.29
N ILE A 128 -11.19 7.35 5.37
CA ILE A 128 -10.80 6.71 6.62
C ILE A 128 -10.02 7.71 7.49
N PRO A 129 -10.47 7.99 8.74
CA PRO A 129 -9.73 8.83 9.67
C PRO A 129 -8.36 8.22 10.00
N VAL A 130 -7.31 9.04 9.94
CA VAL A 130 -5.98 8.71 10.45
C VAL A 130 -5.78 9.51 11.73
N ILE A 131 -5.58 8.82 12.84
CA ILE A 131 -5.63 9.38 14.19
C ILE A 131 -4.30 9.09 14.89
N ASP A 132 -3.79 10.07 15.61
CA ASP A 132 -2.63 9.89 16.48
C ASP A 132 -3.03 9.13 17.76
N ALA A 133 -2.38 8.00 18.05
CA ALA A 133 -2.78 7.14 19.15
C ALA A 133 -2.48 7.73 20.54
N GLU A 134 -1.48 8.61 20.65
CA GLU A 134 -1.07 9.24 21.91
C GLU A 134 -2.00 10.39 22.29
N THR A 135 -2.33 11.23 21.31
CA THR A 135 -3.11 12.46 21.54
C THR A 135 -4.60 12.30 21.25
N GLY A 136 -4.99 11.32 20.43
CA GLY A 136 -6.35 11.16 19.92
C GLY A 136 -6.75 12.16 18.83
N GLU A 137 -5.81 12.98 18.35
CA GLU A 137 -6.07 13.97 17.30
C GLU A 137 -6.25 13.29 15.92
N GLU A 138 -7.24 13.74 15.15
CA GLU A 138 -7.39 13.34 13.74
C GLU A 138 -6.36 14.10 12.90
N LEU A 139 -5.29 13.41 12.52
CA LEU A 139 -4.18 13.97 11.74
C LEU A 139 -4.60 14.26 10.30
N SER A 140 -5.42 13.40 9.73
CA SER A 140 -5.87 13.47 8.34
C SER A 140 -7.03 12.52 8.07
N ARG A 141 -7.50 12.51 6.81
CA ARG A 141 -8.30 11.41 6.25
C ARG A 141 -7.61 10.83 5.04
N GLY A 142 -7.46 9.50 5.04
CA GLY A 142 -6.86 8.75 3.94
C GLY A 142 -5.39 9.02 3.67
N VAL A 143 -4.70 9.77 4.54
CA VAL A 143 -3.28 10.12 4.36
C VAL A 143 -2.49 9.69 5.59
N VAL A 144 -1.76 8.58 5.48
CA VAL A 144 -0.83 8.19 6.54
C VAL A 144 0.45 9.02 6.40
N PRO A 145 0.85 9.78 7.44
CA PRO A 145 2.03 10.63 7.35
C PRO A 145 3.32 9.85 7.09
N SER A 146 4.32 10.52 6.53
CA SER A 146 5.67 9.97 6.38
C SER A 146 6.25 9.56 7.74
N TRP A 147 7.13 8.55 7.71
CA TRP A 147 7.88 8.06 8.86
C TRP A 147 6.96 7.76 10.05
N SER A 148 5.87 7.03 9.80
CA SER A 148 4.91 6.65 10.83
C SER A 148 4.63 5.16 10.80
N VAL A 149 4.43 4.56 11.98
CA VAL A 149 3.93 3.19 12.12
C VAL A 149 2.44 3.28 12.40
N ALA A 150 1.63 2.74 11.50
CA ALA A 150 0.19 2.86 11.54
C ALA A 150 -0.52 1.51 11.41
N VAL A 151 -1.62 1.32 12.13
CA VAL A 151 -2.37 0.06 12.18
C VAL A 151 -3.86 0.29 12.01
N SER A 152 -4.58 -0.75 11.58
CA SER A 152 -6.05 -0.76 11.55
C SER A 152 -6.61 -0.73 12.97
N ALA A 153 -7.67 0.05 13.18
CA ALA A 153 -8.39 0.10 14.44
C ALA A 153 -9.87 0.47 14.21
N THR A 154 -10.62 0.55 15.30
CA THR A 154 -11.98 1.09 15.30
C THR A 154 -12.13 2.17 16.37
N ARG A 155 -12.94 3.19 16.06
CA ARG A 155 -13.34 4.23 17.00
C ARG A 155 -14.82 4.08 17.34
N PRO A 156 -15.19 4.00 18.63
CA PRO A 156 -16.59 3.92 19.02
C PRO A 156 -17.34 5.19 18.61
N ARG A 157 -18.57 5.01 18.12
CA ARG A 157 -19.49 6.10 17.83
C ARG A 157 -20.92 5.68 18.18
N THR A 158 -21.60 6.54 18.92
CA THR A 158 -23.00 6.36 19.28
C THR A 158 -23.91 6.90 18.18
N PHE A 159 -24.89 6.09 17.80
CA PHE A 159 -25.98 6.43 16.90
C PHE A 159 -27.31 6.18 17.60
N ALA A 160 -28.43 6.64 17.02
CA ALA A 160 -29.77 6.39 17.59
C ALA A 160 -30.08 4.90 17.79
N GLY A 161 -29.45 4.01 17.00
CA GLY A 161 -29.62 2.56 17.09
C GLY A 161 -28.62 1.82 17.98
N GLY A 162 -27.67 2.50 18.62
CA GLY A 162 -26.65 1.87 19.48
C GLY A 162 -25.23 2.39 19.27
N GLU A 163 -24.27 1.77 19.94
CA GLU A 163 -22.84 2.06 19.79
C GLU A 163 -22.20 1.09 18.80
N PHE A 164 -21.44 1.64 17.85
CA PHE A 164 -20.77 0.89 16.80
C PHE A 164 -19.31 1.34 16.66
N GLY A 165 -18.42 0.43 16.27
CA GLY A 165 -17.05 0.75 15.90
C GLY A 165 -16.97 1.20 14.44
N LEU A 166 -16.55 2.44 14.20
CA LEU A 166 -16.21 2.91 12.86
C LEU A 166 -14.73 2.67 12.56
N PRO A 167 -14.35 2.26 11.33
CA PRO A 167 -12.96 2.00 10.99
C PRO A 167 -12.13 3.30 11.04
N CYS A 168 -10.92 3.18 11.58
CA CYS A 168 -9.90 4.21 11.54
C CYS A 168 -8.51 3.57 11.42
N VAL A 169 -7.51 4.41 11.14
CA VAL A 169 -6.10 4.03 11.22
C VAL A 169 -5.47 4.79 12.38
N LEU A 170 -4.77 4.07 13.26
CA LEU A 170 -4.02 4.68 14.36
C LEU A 170 -2.55 4.77 13.99
N VAL A 171 -1.97 5.96 14.10
CA VAL A 171 -0.53 6.18 14.10
C VAL A 171 -0.04 5.92 15.52
N LEU A 172 0.67 4.81 15.70
CA LEU A 172 1.19 4.36 17.00
C LEU A 172 2.51 5.05 17.35
N LYS A 173 3.32 5.34 16.33
CA LYS A 173 4.68 5.85 16.53
C LYS A 173 5.13 6.68 15.33
N ARG A 174 5.88 7.74 15.60
CA ARG A 174 6.68 8.46 14.60
C ARG A 174 8.12 7.93 14.60
N LEU A 175 8.61 7.59 13.42
CA LEU A 175 9.97 7.15 13.15
C LEU A 175 10.85 8.35 12.83
N LYS A 176 12.17 8.16 12.90
CA LYS A 176 13.10 9.16 12.39
C LYS A 176 13.14 9.10 10.86
N GLU A 177 13.30 10.26 10.23
CA GLU A 177 13.48 10.32 8.79
C GLU A 177 14.74 9.55 8.36
N GLY A 178 14.59 8.71 7.33
CA GLY A 178 15.66 7.83 6.83
C GLY A 178 15.86 6.55 7.65
N GLU A 179 15.10 6.32 8.72
CA GLU A 179 15.17 5.09 9.50
C GLU A 179 14.68 3.90 8.67
N ARG A 180 15.60 3.02 8.28
CA ARG A 180 15.24 1.81 7.54
C ARG A 180 14.50 0.81 8.43
N HIS A 181 13.49 0.17 7.85
CA HIS A 181 12.68 -0.85 8.51
C HIS A 181 13.52 -2.06 8.92
N ASP A 182 13.96 -2.08 10.18
CA ASP A 182 14.34 -3.33 10.84
C ASP A 182 13.05 -4.08 11.17
N LYS A 183 12.84 -5.22 10.50
CA LYS A 183 11.67 -6.08 10.71
C LYS A 183 11.54 -6.53 12.16
N ALA A 184 12.65 -6.73 12.89
CA ALA A 184 12.62 -7.10 14.30
C ALA A 184 12.07 -5.94 15.14
N ALA A 185 12.67 -4.74 15.00
CA ALA A 185 12.21 -3.55 15.72
C ALA A 185 10.76 -3.16 15.39
N LEU A 186 10.31 -3.36 14.15
CA LEU A 186 8.93 -3.11 13.76
C LEU A 186 7.95 -4.10 14.40
N ASN A 187 8.30 -5.38 14.43
CA ASN A 187 7.50 -6.40 15.11
C ASN A 187 7.40 -6.11 16.61
N ASP A 188 8.46 -5.61 17.23
CA ASP A 188 8.45 -5.21 18.63
C ASP A 188 7.48 -4.04 18.86
N VAL A 189 7.52 -2.99 18.01
CA VAL A 189 6.55 -1.88 18.09
C VAL A 189 5.10 -2.38 17.95
N LEU A 190 4.84 -3.29 17.02
CA LEU A 190 3.50 -3.85 16.84
C LEU A 190 3.07 -4.71 18.03
N ARG A 191 3.98 -5.46 18.65
CA ARG A 191 3.71 -6.28 19.85
C ARG A 191 3.44 -5.42 21.07
N ASP A 192 4.26 -4.40 21.30
CA ASP A 192 4.11 -3.48 22.43
C ASP A 192 2.74 -2.78 22.44
N HIS A 193 2.14 -2.60 21.26
CA HIS A 193 0.82 -1.98 21.09
C HIS A 193 -0.31 -3.01 20.85
N GLY A 194 -0.04 -4.31 21.05
CA GLY A 194 -1.05 -5.38 20.90
C GLY A 194 -1.57 -5.59 19.48
N ALA A 195 -0.89 -5.06 18.47
CA ALA A 195 -1.25 -5.17 17.05
C ALA A 195 -0.63 -6.40 16.36
N ALA A 196 0.30 -7.10 17.01
CA ALA A 196 0.85 -8.38 16.56
C ALA A 196 1.13 -9.28 17.77
N THR A 197 1.03 -10.60 17.58
CA THR A 197 1.38 -11.63 18.58
C THR A 197 2.82 -12.11 18.50
#